data_AF-A0A9P5GB51-F1
#
_entry.id   AF-A0A9P5GB51-F1
#
_cell.length_a   1.000
_cell.length_b   1.000
_cell.length_c   1.000
_cell.angle_alpha   90.00
_cell.angle_beta   90.00
_cell.angle_gamma   90.00
#
_symmetry.space_group_name_H-M   'P 1'
#
loop_
_entity.id
_entity.type
_entity.pdbx_description
1 polymer ?
#
loop_
_entity_poly.entity_id
_entity_poly.type
_entity_poly.pdbx_seq_one_letter_code
_entity_poly.pdbx_strand_id
1 'polypeptide(L)'
;MTDSQSPGATAPSNGKPDTTGFLPGDDTWTQFRNIYSILTGKMSNEGIEQFRVARDTRNEEADCKRCEDQRDFLLQYSPTIRFLSESIQQLGGDLHNHNIYCRRCTDRKGGGFDPEYGILICANEMKDQGHLEDTMAHEMVHAFDHLRFKVNWSDNLRHAACTEIRASSLSGECRWAREFFRRGQWKLTQQHQECVRRRAILSVRARPTCKDEAHATRVVNEVWDSCFRDTRPFDEIYR
;
A
#
# COMPACT_ATOMS: atom_id res chain seq x y z
N MET A 1 -26.87 -32.43 53.30
CA MET A 1 -25.64 -33.23 53.28
C MET A 1 -25.01 -32.96 51.92
N THR A 2 -24.13 -31.97 51.77
CA THR A 2 -22.64 -32.11 51.83
C THR A 2 -22.18 -33.20 50.85
N ASP A 3 -21.39 -32.94 49.80
CA ASP A 3 -20.20 -32.08 49.75
C ASP A 3 -19.90 -31.48 48.37
N SER A 4 -19.26 -30.31 48.44
CA SER A 4 -18.61 -29.56 47.37
C SER A 4 -17.30 -30.22 46.92
N GLN A 5 -16.96 -30.13 45.63
CA GLN A 5 -15.56 -30.17 45.16
C GLN A 5 -15.36 -29.20 43.97
N SER A 6 -14.30 -28.40 44.09
CA SER A 6 -13.94 -27.22 43.30
C SER A 6 -13.34 -27.55 41.93
N PRO A 7 -13.35 -26.59 40.97
CA PRO A 7 -12.71 -26.77 39.66
C PRO A 7 -11.17 -26.66 39.79
N GLY A 8 -10.48 -27.59 39.15
CA GLY A 8 -9.03 -27.65 39.11
C GLY A 8 -8.43 -26.41 38.44
N ALA A 9 -7.54 -25.75 39.17
CA ALA A 9 -6.73 -24.64 38.70
C ALA A 9 -5.80 -25.11 37.56
N THR A 10 -5.92 -24.48 36.40
CA THR A 10 -4.90 -24.52 35.35
C THR A 10 -3.63 -23.86 35.88
N ALA A 11 -2.53 -24.61 35.85
CA ALA A 11 -1.23 -24.16 36.28
C ALA A 11 -0.78 -22.90 35.52
N PRO A 12 -0.19 -21.90 36.19
CA PRO A 12 0.38 -20.75 35.51
C PRO A 12 1.60 -21.24 34.71
N SER A 13 1.55 -21.12 33.39
CA SER A 13 2.72 -21.30 32.55
C SER A 13 3.76 -20.25 32.93
N ASN A 14 4.87 -20.67 33.53
CA ASN A 14 6.07 -19.86 33.71
C ASN A 14 6.64 -19.48 32.34
N GLY A 15 6.16 -18.37 31.78
CA GLY A 15 6.80 -17.69 30.65
C GLY A 15 7.95 -16.82 31.16
N LYS A 16 9.14 -17.00 30.59
CA LYS A 16 10.30 -16.10 30.79
C LYS A 16 9.89 -14.65 30.43
N PRO A 17 10.52 -13.62 31.01
CA PRO A 17 10.31 -12.25 30.54
C PRO A 17 10.97 -12.12 29.17
N ASP A 18 10.19 -12.32 28.10
CA ASP A 18 10.59 -12.04 26.72
C ASP A 18 10.73 -10.52 26.56
N THR A 19 11.90 -9.99 26.91
CA THR A 19 12.20 -8.57 26.78
C THR A 19 12.47 -8.25 25.31
N THR A 20 11.42 -8.15 24.50
CA THR A 20 11.46 -7.73 23.08
C THR A 20 12.20 -6.40 22.85
N GLY A 21 12.49 -5.67 23.93
CA GLY A 21 13.16 -4.37 23.95
C GLY A 21 12.18 -3.21 23.81
N PHE A 22 10.90 -3.51 23.53
CA PHE A 22 9.82 -2.53 23.46
C PHE A 22 9.37 -2.10 24.86
N LEU A 23 9.21 -0.79 25.03
CA LEU A 23 8.66 -0.16 26.23
C LEU A 23 7.26 0.39 25.89
N PRO A 24 6.19 -0.11 26.55
CA PRO A 24 4.86 0.45 26.34
C PRO A 24 4.76 1.85 26.97
N GLY A 25 4.05 2.76 26.31
CA GLY A 25 3.81 4.12 26.78
C GLY A 25 3.90 5.15 25.65
N ASP A 26 3.13 6.23 25.79
CA ASP A 26 2.98 7.27 24.77
C ASP A 26 3.71 8.56 25.10
N ASP A 27 4.34 8.68 26.27
CA ASP A 27 5.10 9.87 26.64
C ASP A 27 6.39 10.01 25.80
N THR A 28 6.86 11.24 25.67
CA THR A 28 8.00 11.59 24.80
C THR A 28 9.29 10.87 25.19
N TRP A 29 9.49 10.61 26.48
CA TRP A 29 10.66 9.91 26.98
C TRP A 29 10.63 8.42 26.61
N THR A 30 9.49 7.76 26.77
CA THR A 30 9.29 6.36 26.34
C THR A 30 9.47 6.20 24.83
N GLN A 31 8.92 7.12 24.04
CA GLN A 31 9.12 7.14 22.59
C GLN A 31 10.60 7.29 22.22
N PHE A 32 11.31 8.23 22.84
CA PHE A 32 12.74 8.43 22.61
C PHE A 32 13.55 7.19 22.96
N ARG A 33 13.26 6.53 24.09
CA ARG A 33 13.93 5.30 24.50
C ARG A 33 13.71 4.16 23.52
N ASN A 34 12.48 3.97 23.03
CA ASN A 34 12.19 2.98 22.01
C ASN A 34 12.98 3.26 20.73
N ILE A 35 12.99 4.51 20.24
CA ILE A 35 13.77 4.91 19.06
C ILE A 35 15.26 4.64 19.27
N TYR A 36 15.81 5.00 20.43
CA TYR A 36 17.21 4.73 20.76
C TYR A 36 17.52 3.22 20.78
N SER A 37 16.63 2.40 21.36
CA SER A 37 16.78 0.94 21.36
C SER A 37 16.76 0.35 19.94
N ILE A 38 15.92 0.88 19.04
CA ILE A 38 15.90 0.49 17.62
C ILE A 38 17.23 0.87 16.95
N LEU A 39 17.67 2.12 17.09
CA LEU A 39 18.89 2.62 16.45
C LEU A 39 20.16 1.92 16.95
N THR A 40 20.18 1.48 18.20
CA THR A 40 21.32 0.75 18.79
C THR A 40 21.24 -0.76 18.59
N GLY A 41 20.23 -1.27 17.86
CA GLY A 41 20.06 -2.71 17.60
C GLY A 41 19.70 -3.53 18.84
N LYS A 42 19.20 -2.87 19.90
CA LYS A 42 18.82 -3.51 21.18
C LYS A 42 17.36 -3.99 21.19
N MET A 43 16.57 -3.63 20.19
CA MET A 43 15.19 -4.06 20.03
C MET A 43 15.10 -5.21 19.02
N SER A 44 14.36 -6.26 19.38
CA SER A 44 14.04 -7.38 18.49
C SER A 44 13.14 -6.94 17.33
N ASN A 45 13.03 -7.77 16.28
CA ASN A 45 12.10 -7.51 15.17
C ASN A 45 10.64 -7.46 15.65
N GLU A 46 10.29 -8.32 16.59
CA GLU A 46 9.00 -8.37 17.25
C GLU A 46 8.75 -7.07 18.03
N GLY A 47 9.76 -6.57 18.75
CA GLY A 47 9.68 -5.29 19.46
C GLY A 47 9.54 -4.09 18.52
N ILE A 48 10.23 -4.10 17.37
CA ILE A 48 10.09 -3.06 16.34
C ILE A 48 8.65 -3.04 15.80
N GLU A 49 8.07 -4.21 15.56
CA GLU A 49 6.68 -4.31 15.12
C GLU A 49 5.70 -3.84 16.19
N GLN A 50 5.92 -4.21 17.46
CA GLN A 50 5.13 -3.70 18.59
C GLN A 50 5.17 -2.17 18.68
N PHE A 51 6.37 -1.58 18.54
CA PHE A 51 6.53 -0.12 18.53
C PHE A 51 5.82 0.54 17.34
N ARG A 52 5.87 -0.08 16.15
CA ARG A 52 5.14 0.38 14.96
C ARG A 52 3.63 0.38 15.19
N VAL A 53 3.08 -0.76 15.65
CA VAL A 53 1.63 -0.89 15.90
C VAL A 53 1.17 0.13 16.95
N ALA A 54 1.91 0.28 18.05
CA ALA A 54 1.59 1.27 19.08
C ALA A 54 1.61 2.71 18.52
N ARG A 55 2.60 3.05 17.70
CA ARG A 55 2.67 4.36 17.01
C ARG A 55 1.45 4.56 16.10
N ASP A 56 1.12 3.57 15.28
CA ASP A 56 0.04 3.68 14.30
C ASP A 56 -1.32 3.79 15.00
N THR A 57 -1.55 3.05 16.09
CA THR A 57 -2.76 3.18 16.91
C THR A 57 -2.85 4.56 17.55
N ARG A 58 -1.76 5.07 18.15
CA ARG A 58 -1.77 6.40 18.78
C ARG A 58 -2.06 7.51 17.77
N ASN A 59 -1.52 7.41 16.57
CA ASN A 59 -1.62 8.46 15.55
C ASN A 59 -2.83 8.30 14.62
N GLU A 60 -3.65 7.27 14.80
CA GLU A 60 -4.72 6.87 13.86
C GLU A 60 -5.64 8.03 13.45
N GLU A 61 -6.17 8.77 14.43
CA GLU A 61 -7.08 9.90 14.17
C GLU A 61 -6.40 10.99 13.34
N ALA A 62 -5.17 11.37 13.73
CA ALA A 62 -4.42 12.42 13.06
C ALA A 62 -3.99 12.02 11.64
N ASP A 63 -3.57 10.77 11.45
CA ASP A 63 -3.17 10.23 10.15
C ASP A 63 -4.37 10.12 9.21
N CYS A 64 -5.51 9.63 9.69
CA CYS A 64 -6.73 9.54 8.88
C CYS A 64 -7.23 10.93 8.48
N LYS A 65 -7.29 11.87 9.43
CA LYS A 65 -7.69 13.25 9.13
C LYS A 65 -6.77 13.91 8.09
N ARG A 66 -5.45 13.78 8.25
CA ARG A 66 -4.48 14.29 7.27
C ARG A 66 -4.71 13.68 5.89
N CYS A 67 -4.95 12.38 5.82
CA CYS A 67 -5.20 11.67 4.58
C CYS A 67 -6.50 12.15 3.91
N GLU A 68 -7.59 12.34 4.67
CA GLU A 68 -8.87 12.83 4.14
C GLU A 68 -8.77 14.27 3.64
N ASP A 69 -8.13 15.17 4.40
CA ASP A 69 -7.89 16.56 3.99
C ASP A 69 -7.08 16.62 2.68
N GLN A 70 -6.03 15.80 2.57
CA GLN A 70 -5.20 15.74 1.37
C GLN A 70 -5.93 15.06 0.20
N ARG A 71 -6.72 14.01 0.44
CA ARG A 71 -7.57 13.36 -0.57
C ARG A 71 -8.54 14.36 -1.18
N ASP A 72 -9.22 15.13 -0.35
CA ASP A 72 -10.21 16.11 -0.79
C ASP A 72 -9.55 17.25 -1.57
N PHE A 73 -8.38 17.71 -1.12
CA PHE A 73 -7.55 18.64 -1.89
C PHE A 73 -7.18 18.06 -3.27
N LEU A 74 -6.73 16.80 -3.33
CA LEU A 74 -6.30 16.17 -4.58
C LEU A 74 -7.47 15.97 -5.55
N LEU A 75 -8.64 15.54 -5.06
CA LEU A 75 -9.87 15.46 -5.85
C LEU A 75 -10.27 16.82 -6.42
N GLN A 76 -10.02 17.90 -5.68
CA GLN A 76 -10.38 19.24 -6.12
C GLN A 76 -9.36 19.88 -7.05
N TYR A 77 -8.06 19.66 -6.84
CA TYR A 77 -7.00 20.47 -7.45
C TYR A 77 -5.93 19.69 -8.22
N SER A 78 -5.73 18.39 -7.98
CA SER A 78 -4.72 17.63 -8.74
C SER A 78 -5.22 17.38 -10.16
N PRO A 79 -4.50 17.84 -11.21
CA PRO A 79 -4.88 17.56 -12.59
C PRO A 79 -4.96 16.06 -12.88
N THR A 80 -4.05 15.27 -12.30
CA THR A 80 -4.01 13.82 -12.48
C THR A 80 -5.23 13.15 -11.86
N ILE A 81 -5.52 13.44 -10.59
CA ILE A 81 -6.63 12.79 -9.88
C ILE A 81 -7.97 13.20 -10.49
N ARG A 82 -8.13 14.48 -10.85
CA ARG A 82 -9.33 14.96 -11.55
C ARG A 82 -9.52 14.28 -12.89
N PHE A 83 -8.48 14.23 -13.72
CA PHE A 83 -8.54 13.59 -15.02
C PHE A 83 -8.89 12.10 -14.94
N LEU A 84 -8.31 11.38 -13.98
CA LEU A 84 -8.65 9.97 -13.74
C LEU A 84 -10.10 9.83 -13.27
N SER A 85 -10.55 10.71 -12.37
CA SER A 85 -11.94 10.72 -11.88
C SER A 85 -12.92 10.92 -13.03
N GLU A 86 -12.66 11.89 -13.90
CA GLU A 86 -13.48 12.18 -15.09
C GLU A 86 -13.46 11.02 -16.10
N SER A 87 -12.29 10.41 -16.33
CA SER A 87 -12.13 9.26 -17.22
C SER A 87 -12.90 8.03 -16.73
N ILE A 88 -12.91 7.80 -15.42
CA ILE A 88 -13.68 6.72 -14.77
C ILE A 88 -15.17 7.00 -14.85
N GLN A 89 -15.58 8.25 -14.67
CA GLN A 89 -16.97 8.69 -14.82
C GLN A 89 -17.50 8.47 -16.24
N GLN A 90 -16.69 8.73 -17.26
CA GLN A 90 -17.06 8.48 -18.66
C GLN A 90 -17.31 6.99 -18.96
N LEU A 91 -16.74 6.08 -18.17
CA LEU A 91 -16.98 4.64 -18.26
C LEU A 91 -18.17 4.18 -17.40
N GLY A 92 -18.88 5.10 -16.76
CA GLY A 92 -20.00 4.82 -15.86
C GLY A 92 -19.58 4.47 -14.43
N GLY A 93 -18.31 4.69 -14.06
CA GLY A 93 -17.85 4.57 -12.68
C GLY A 93 -18.17 5.81 -11.86
N ASP A 94 -18.11 5.68 -10.54
CA ASP A 94 -18.16 6.80 -9.61
C ASP A 94 -16.98 6.66 -8.64
N LEU A 95 -16.12 7.67 -8.57
CA LEU A 95 -15.03 7.73 -7.60
C LEU A 95 -14.93 9.13 -7.03
N HIS A 96 -15.18 9.25 -5.73
CA HIS A 96 -15.15 10.50 -5.00
C HIS A 96 -14.86 10.29 -3.53
N ASN A 97 -14.92 11.36 -2.73
CA ASN A 97 -14.64 11.31 -1.29
C ASN A 97 -15.47 10.26 -0.51
N HIS A 98 -16.68 9.92 -0.98
CA HIS A 98 -17.58 8.98 -0.31
C HIS A 98 -17.19 7.50 -0.49
N ASN A 99 -16.33 7.18 -1.46
CA ASN A 99 -15.86 5.81 -1.75
C ASN A 99 -14.33 5.70 -1.86
N ILE A 100 -13.61 6.74 -1.44
CA ILE A 100 -12.16 6.72 -1.22
C ILE A 100 -11.91 6.91 0.27
N TYR A 101 -11.63 5.82 0.97
CA TYR A 101 -11.52 5.76 2.42
C TYR A 101 -10.07 5.84 2.88
N CYS A 102 -9.78 6.75 3.82
CA CYS A 102 -8.52 6.77 4.54
C CYS A 102 -8.67 6.06 5.88
N ARG A 103 -7.98 4.94 6.09
CA ARG A 103 -8.04 4.18 7.36
C ARG A 103 -6.65 3.73 7.79
N ARG A 104 -6.49 3.38 9.06
CA ARG A 104 -5.29 2.68 9.51
C ARG A 104 -5.31 1.24 8.98
N CYS A 105 -4.21 0.83 8.36
CA CYS A 105 -4.00 -0.55 7.92
C CYS A 105 -2.98 -1.26 8.82
N THR A 106 -3.19 -2.55 9.04
CA THR A 106 -2.20 -3.43 9.69
C THR A 106 -1.14 -3.92 8.69
N ASP A 107 -1.56 -4.15 7.46
CA ASP A 107 -0.71 -4.63 6.38
C ASP A 107 0.17 -3.50 5.82
N ARG A 108 1.39 -3.84 5.41
CA ARG A 108 2.37 -2.89 4.87
C ARG A 108 2.11 -2.59 3.39
N LYS A 109 1.00 -1.91 3.09
CA LYS A 109 0.62 -1.46 1.73
C LYS A 109 0.15 0.00 1.74
N GLY A 110 0.24 0.67 0.59
CA GLY A 110 -0.19 2.07 0.47
C GLY A 110 -1.71 2.22 0.35
N GLY A 111 -2.36 1.30 -0.35
CA GLY A 111 -3.80 1.30 -0.57
C GLY A 111 -4.27 0.01 -1.23
N GLY A 112 -5.49 0.05 -1.76
CA GLY A 112 -6.06 -0.98 -2.60
C GLY A 112 -7.41 -0.57 -3.17
N PHE A 113 -7.66 -0.92 -4.42
CA PHE A 113 -8.95 -0.84 -5.09
C PHE A 113 -9.74 -2.14 -4.94
N ASP A 114 -11.03 -2.00 -4.65
CA ASP A 114 -12.03 -3.06 -4.71
C ASP A 114 -13.22 -2.61 -5.58
N PRO A 115 -13.70 -3.42 -6.54
CA PRO A 115 -14.82 -3.06 -7.40
C PRO A 115 -16.15 -2.77 -6.69
N GLU A 116 -16.37 -3.37 -5.52
CA GLU A 116 -17.60 -3.22 -4.74
C GLU A 116 -17.48 -2.07 -3.73
N TYR A 117 -16.31 -1.93 -3.10
CA TYR A 117 -16.12 -0.99 -1.99
C TYR A 117 -15.39 0.30 -2.36
N GLY A 118 -14.76 0.40 -3.53
CA GLY A 118 -13.99 1.58 -3.95
C GLY A 118 -12.53 1.50 -3.52
N ILE A 119 -11.94 2.63 -3.10
CA ILE A 119 -10.51 2.72 -2.81
C ILE A 119 -10.28 2.82 -1.30
N LEU A 120 -9.39 1.98 -0.77
CA LEU A 120 -8.82 2.11 0.56
C LEU A 120 -7.42 2.72 0.44
N ILE A 121 -7.15 3.76 1.22
CA ILE A 121 -5.81 4.32 1.45
C ILE A 121 -5.40 4.03 2.89
N CYS A 122 -4.21 3.47 3.05
CA CYS A 122 -3.60 3.19 4.35
C CYS A 122 -2.94 4.46 4.91
N ALA A 123 -3.69 5.22 5.70
CA ALA A 123 -3.31 6.54 6.18
C ALA A 123 -1.99 6.57 6.96
N ASN A 124 -1.72 5.51 7.75
CA ASN A 124 -0.49 5.33 8.53
C ASN A 124 0.76 5.06 7.66
N GLU A 125 0.57 4.74 6.38
CA GLU A 125 1.66 4.51 5.41
C GLU A 125 1.90 5.75 4.50
N MET A 126 1.03 6.77 4.59
CA MET A 126 1.14 8.00 3.79
C MET A 126 2.09 9.00 4.43
N LYS A 127 3.12 9.42 3.67
CA LYS A 127 4.20 10.29 4.15
C LYS A 127 3.89 11.76 3.95
N ASP A 128 3.34 12.07 2.79
CA ASP A 128 3.03 13.42 2.34
C ASP A 128 1.95 13.36 1.24
N GLN A 129 1.45 14.52 0.82
CA GLN A 129 0.42 14.63 -0.19
C GLN A 129 0.84 14.08 -1.56
N GLY A 130 2.13 14.11 -1.90
CA GLY A 130 2.63 13.55 -3.16
C GLY A 130 2.63 12.02 -3.15
N HIS A 131 2.97 11.40 -2.00
CA HIS A 131 2.82 9.96 -1.81
C HIS A 131 1.34 9.54 -1.89
N LEU A 132 0.44 10.34 -1.32
CA LEU A 132 -0.99 10.12 -1.42
C LEU A 132 -1.49 10.25 -2.87
N GLU A 133 -1.05 11.28 -3.60
CA GLU A 133 -1.43 11.47 -5.01
C GLU A 133 -1.02 10.28 -5.87
N ASP A 134 0.23 9.82 -5.76
CA ASP A 134 0.69 8.66 -6.53
C ASP A 134 -0.09 7.38 -6.14
N THR A 135 -0.40 7.21 -4.84
CA THR A 135 -1.17 6.04 -4.36
C THR A 135 -2.61 6.10 -4.89
N MET A 136 -3.29 7.24 -4.76
CA MET A 136 -4.64 7.42 -5.31
C MET A 136 -4.65 7.20 -6.83
N ALA A 137 -3.69 7.76 -7.56
CA ALA A 137 -3.60 7.57 -9.00
C ALA A 137 -3.41 6.09 -9.39
N HIS A 138 -2.59 5.35 -8.63
CA HIS A 138 -2.40 3.90 -8.82
C HIS A 138 -3.73 3.15 -8.69
N GLU A 139 -4.45 3.36 -7.60
CA GLU A 139 -5.72 2.68 -7.36
C GLU A 139 -6.83 3.13 -8.34
N MET A 140 -6.81 4.39 -8.78
CA MET A 140 -7.73 4.88 -9.81
C MET A 140 -7.47 4.27 -11.18
N VAL A 141 -6.21 3.97 -11.54
CA VAL A 141 -5.91 3.21 -12.77
C VAL A 141 -6.48 1.79 -12.66
N HIS A 142 -6.41 1.14 -11.50
CA HIS A 142 -7.09 -0.14 -11.29
C HIS A 142 -8.60 -0.05 -11.49
N ALA A 143 -9.24 0.99 -10.98
CA ALA A 143 -10.66 1.23 -11.17
C ALA A 143 -11.03 1.48 -12.64
N PHE A 144 -10.25 2.32 -13.34
CA PHE A 144 -10.40 2.54 -14.78
C PHE A 144 -10.27 1.22 -15.55
N ASP A 145 -9.26 0.42 -15.22
CA ASP A 145 -8.99 -0.84 -15.90
C ASP A 145 -10.10 -1.85 -15.71
N HIS A 146 -10.61 -1.95 -14.48
CA HIS A 146 -11.75 -2.78 -14.15
C HIS A 146 -12.96 -2.43 -15.02
N LEU A 147 -13.28 -1.14 -15.17
CA LEU A 147 -14.40 -0.69 -15.98
C LEU A 147 -14.16 -0.85 -17.48
N ARG A 148 -12.97 -0.51 -17.96
CA ARG A 148 -12.64 -0.46 -19.40
C ARG A 148 -12.36 -1.82 -20.01
N PHE A 149 -11.65 -2.68 -19.29
CA PHE A 149 -11.15 -3.97 -19.79
C PHE A 149 -11.82 -5.17 -19.12
N LYS A 150 -12.74 -4.94 -18.17
CA LYS A 150 -13.47 -6.01 -17.46
C LYS A 150 -12.50 -7.01 -16.82
N VAL A 151 -11.57 -6.47 -16.05
CA VAL A 151 -10.47 -7.21 -15.38
C VAL A 151 -11.06 -8.33 -14.52
N ASN A 152 -10.54 -9.55 -14.70
CA ASN A 152 -10.79 -10.69 -13.82
C ASN A 152 -9.68 -10.73 -12.77
N TRP A 153 -10.01 -10.31 -11.54
CA TRP A 153 -9.06 -10.16 -10.44
C TRP A 153 -8.71 -11.48 -9.73
N SER A 154 -9.61 -12.47 -9.74
CA SER A 154 -9.47 -13.74 -9.01
C SER A 154 -8.66 -14.78 -9.77
N ASP A 155 -8.95 -14.94 -11.07
CA ASP A 155 -8.56 -16.16 -11.79
C ASP A 155 -7.56 -15.91 -12.92
N ASN A 156 -7.27 -14.65 -13.26
CA ASN A 156 -6.41 -14.31 -14.38
C ASN A 156 -5.20 -13.46 -13.97
N LEU A 157 -4.09 -14.13 -13.68
CA LEU A 157 -2.82 -13.49 -13.36
C LEU A 157 -2.30 -12.55 -14.47
N ARG A 158 -2.66 -12.77 -15.74
CA ARG A 158 -2.27 -11.87 -16.84
C ARG A 158 -3.02 -10.54 -16.78
N HIS A 159 -4.31 -10.57 -16.45
CA HIS A 159 -5.10 -9.36 -16.25
C HIS A 159 -4.56 -8.56 -15.06
N ALA A 160 -4.31 -9.26 -13.94
CA ALA A 160 -3.66 -8.68 -12.77
C ALA A 160 -2.30 -8.06 -13.12
N ALA A 161 -1.40 -8.82 -13.78
CA ALA A 161 -0.09 -8.29 -14.17
C ALA A 161 -0.21 -7.06 -15.08
N CYS A 162 -1.14 -7.08 -16.04
CA CYS A 162 -1.34 -5.97 -16.97
C CYS A 162 -1.77 -4.68 -16.25
N THR A 163 -2.75 -4.77 -15.34
CA THR A 163 -3.23 -3.59 -14.61
C THR A 163 -2.18 -3.06 -13.63
N GLU A 164 -1.38 -3.94 -13.01
CA GLU A 164 -0.26 -3.54 -12.14
C GLU A 164 0.85 -2.81 -12.92
N ILE A 165 1.17 -3.28 -14.12
CA ILE A 165 2.12 -2.59 -15.01
C ILE A 165 1.62 -1.18 -15.32
N ARG A 166 0.34 -1.04 -15.70
CA ARG A 166 -0.25 0.25 -16.05
C ARG A 166 -0.39 1.17 -14.84
N ALA A 167 -0.85 0.67 -13.71
CA ALA A 167 -0.95 1.45 -12.48
C ALA A 167 0.43 1.95 -12.01
N SER A 168 1.47 1.11 -12.03
CA SER A 168 2.82 1.54 -11.68
C SER A 168 3.46 2.47 -12.71
N SER A 169 3.12 2.33 -13.99
CA SER A 169 3.64 3.22 -15.03
C SER A 169 2.98 4.60 -15.03
N LEU A 170 1.67 4.67 -14.79
CA LEU A 170 0.86 5.87 -15.01
C LEU A 170 0.60 6.68 -13.74
N SER A 171 0.74 6.10 -12.55
CA SER A 171 0.49 6.79 -11.27
C SER A 171 1.54 7.84 -10.90
N GLY A 172 2.75 7.73 -11.46
CA GLY A 172 3.89 8.55 -11.04
C GLY A 172 4.68 7.97 -9.85
N GLU A 173 4.31 6.80 -9.33
CA GLU A 173 5.02 6.20 -8.19
C GLU A 173 6.47 5.76 -8.53
N CYS A 174 6.71 5.44 -9.80
CA CYS A 174 8.01 5.06 -10.37
C CYS A 174 8.77 6.23 -11.02
N ARG A 175 8.53 7.46 -10.53
CA ARG A 175 9.21 8.66 -11.03
C ARG A 175 10.71 8.68 -10.75
N TRP A 176 11.47 9.11 -11.76
CA TRP A 176 12.94 9.19 -11.70
C TRP A 176 13.45 10.10 -10.58
N ALA A 177 12.80 11.24 -10.27
CA ALA A 177 13.22 12.12 -9.18
C ALA A 177 13.25 11.39 -7.81
N ARG A 178 12.38 10.39 -7.61
CA ARG A 178 12.34 9.57 -6.39
C ARG A 178 13.42 8.48 -6.40
N GLU A 179 13.86 7.99 -7.56
CA GLU A 179 14.98 7.03 -7.67
C GLU A 179 16.35 7.72 -7.64
N PHE A 180 16.47 8.89 -8.28
CA PHE A 180 17.70 9.68 -8.36
C PHE A 180 18.08 10.30 -7.00
N PHE A 181 17.15 10.97 -6.32
CA PHE A 181 17.43 11.62 -5.03
C PHE A 181 17.26 10.70 -3.81
N ARG A 182 16.53 9.58 -3.92
CA ARG A 182 16.26 8.67 -2.78
C ARG A 182 16.95 7.30 -2.85
N ARG A 183 17.45 6.86 -4.02
CA ARG A 183 17.99 5.50 -4.23
C ARG A 183 19.32 5.41 -5.00
N GLY A 184 19.89 6.53 -5.46
CA GLY A 184 21.28 6.61 -5.93
C GLY A 184 21.59 5.84 -7.24
N GLN A 185 20.60 5.69 -8.13
CA GLN A 185 20.76 4.98 -9.41
C GLN A 185 21.02 5.95 -10.57
N TRP A 186 22.18 5.79 -11.25
CA TRP A 186 22.73 6.74 -12.23
C TRP A 186 22.46 6.41 -13.71
N LYS A 187 21.73 5.32 -14.02
CA LYS A 187 21.47 4.92 -15.42
C LYS A 187 20.16 5.53 -15.93
N LEU A 188 20.24 6.58 -16.75
CA LEU A 188 19.10 7.41 -17.16
C LEU A 188 18.01 6.69 -17.98
N THR A 189 18.28 5.56 -18.64
CA THR A 189 17.42 5.04 -19.73
C THR A 189 16.55 3.83 -19.42
N GLN A 190 16.61 3.22 -18.21
CA GLN A 190 15.75 2.05 -17.87
C GLN A 190 15.16 2.04 -16.46
N GLN A 191 15.43 3.05 -15.61
CA GLN A 191 14.98 3.04 -14.20
C GLN A 191 13.45 2.98 -14.04
N HIS A 192 12.70 3.66 -14.91
CA HIS A 192 11.24 3.60 -14.87
C HIS A 192 10.73 2.19 -15.18
N GLN A 193 11.22 1.57 -16.26
CA GLN A 193 10.84 0.20 -16.63
C GLN A 193 11.22 -0.82 -15.55
N GLU A 194 12.43 -0.70 -14.99
CA GLU A 194 12.89 -1.56 -13.89
C GLU A 194 12.00 -1.40 -12.64
N CYS A 195 11.65 -0.16 -12.28
CA CYS A 195 10.72 0.10 -11.18
C CYS A 195 9.35 -0.53 -11.44
N VAL A 196 8.76 -0.29 -12.61
CA VAL A 196 7.44 -0.81 -12.99
C VAL A 196 7.44 -2.34 -13.00
N ARG A 197 8.46 -2.98 -13.60
CA ARG A 197 8.62 -4.45 -13.55
C ARG A 197 8.67 -4.96 -12.12
N ARG A 198 9.53 -4.39 -11.29
CA ARG A 198 9.70 -4.81 -9.91
C ARG A 198 8.39 -4.70 -9.13
N ARG A 199 7.66 -3.60 -9.28
CA ARG A 199 6.38 -3.39 -8.61
C ARG A 199 5.30 -4.37 -9.07
N ALA A 200 5.15 -4.55 -10.38
CA ALA A 200 4.19 -5.50 -10.93
C ALA A 200 4.48 -6.94 -10.46
N ILE A 201 5.76 -7.37 -10.46
CA ILE A 201 6.16 -8.69 -9.98
C ILE A 201 5.81 -8.86 -8.49
N LEU A 202 6.10 -7.85 -7.66
CA LEU A 202 5.79 -7.91 -6.23
C LEU A 202 4.27 -8.03 -5.97
N SER A 203 3.44 -7.28 -6.70
CA SER A 203 1.99 -7.36 -6.54
C SER A 203 1.45 -8.71 -7.03
N VAL A 204 1.86 -9.17 -8.21
CA VAL A 204 1.45 -10.47 -8.76
C VAL A 204 1.87 -11.62 -7.84
N ARG A 205 3.08 -11.57 -7.26
CA ARG A 205 3.58 -12.58 -6.32
C ARG A 205 2.74 -12.67 -5.05
N ALA A 206 2.11 -11.58 -4.61
CA ALA A 206 1.26 -11.55 -3.43
C ALA A 206 -0.11 -12.21 -3.64
N ARG A 207 -0.46 -12.60 -4.88
CA ARG A 207 -1.76 -13.21 -5.20
C ARG A 207 -1.77 -14.71 -4.90
N PRO A 208 -2.88 -15.26 -4.36
CA PRO A 208 -2.97 -16.69 -4.01
C PRO A 208 -2.75 -17.66 -5.17
N THR A 209 -3.09 -17.25 -6.40
CA THR A 209 -2.94 -18.07 -7.61
C THR A 209 -1.50 -18.07 -8.15
N CYS A 210 -0.63 -17.18 -7.66
CA CYS A 210 0.78 -17.16 -8.01
C CYS A 210 1.56 -18.19 -7.17
N LYS A 211 2.50 -18.90 -7.82
CA LYS A 211 3.22 -20.03 -7.19
C LYS A 211 4.47 -19.54 -6.47
N ASP A 212 5.26 -18.75 -7.18
CA ASP A 212 6.55 -18.23 -6.74
C ASP A 212 6.90 -16.98 -7.55
N GLU A 213 8.04 -16.38 -7.23
CA GLU A 213 8.54 -15.18 -7.91
C GLU A 213 8.89 -15.44 -9.39
N ALA A 214 9.33 -16.64 -9.73
CA ALA A 214 9.62 -17.00 -11.12
C ALA A 214 8.33 -17.05 -11.95
N HIS A 215 7.23 -17.54 -11.39
CA HIS A 215 5.91 -17.51 -12.00
C HIS A 215 5.42 -16.08 -12.20
N ALA A 216 5.50 -15.23 -11.17
CA ALA A 216 5.14 -13.81 -11.29
C ALA A 216 5.94 -13.10 -12.38
N THR A 217 7.26 -13.33 -12.42
CA THR A 217 8.16 -12.75 -13.42
C THR A 217 7.79 -13.18 -14.84
N ARG A 218 7.50 -14.48 -15.05
CA ARG A 218 7.05 -14.97 -16.36
C ARG A 218 5.74 -14.30 -16.80
N VAL A 219 4.73 -14.26 -15.92
CA VAL A 219 3.43 -13.66 -16.25
C VAL A 219 3.55 -12.18 -16.57
N VAL A 220 4.35 -11.42 -15.81
CA VAL A 220 4.61 -9.99 -16.09
C VAL A 220 5.29 -9.81 -17.44
N ASN A 221 6.28 -10.64 -17.76
CA ASN A 221 6.99 -10.58 -19.05
C ASN A 221 6.09 -10.94 -20.24
N GLU A 222 5.16 -11.87 -20.08
CA GLU A 222 4.22 -12.27 -21.14
C GLU A 222 3.32 -11.13 -21.61
N VAL A 223 2.93 -10.22 -20.70
CA VAL A 223 2.02 -9.11 -21.02
C VAL A 223 2.74 -7.76 -21.18
N TRP A 224 4.05 -7.72 -20.92
CA TRP A 224 4.84 -6.49 -20.79
C TRP A 224 4.66 -5.52 -21.96
N ASP A 225 4.94 -5.97 -23.19
CA ASP A 225 4.94 -5.09 -24.36
C ASP A 225 3.57 -4.47 -24.65
N SER A 226 2.49 -5.21 -24.41
CA SER A 226 1.13 -4.70 -24.62
C SER A 226 0.73 -3.72 -23.53
N CYS A 227 0.97 -4.07 -22.27
CA CYS A 227 0.43 -3.30 -21.14
C CYS A 227 1.27 -2.06 -20.83
N PHE A 228 2.60 -2.14 -20.97
CA PHE A 228 3.47 -1.01 -20.71
C PHE A 228 3.34 0.11 -21.75
N ARG A 229 2.96 -0.23 -22.99
CA ARG A 229 2.73 0.75 -24.06
C ARG A 229 1.32 1.35 -24.04
N ASP A 230 0.40 0.78 -23.26
CA ASP A 230 -0.97 1.25 -23.16
C ASP A 230 -1.09 2.33 -22.07
N THR A 231 -1.05 3.58 -22.51
CA THR A 231 -1.06 4.76 -21.62
C THR A 231 -2.45 5.22 -21.21
N ARG A 232 -3.51 4.58 -21.72
CA ARG A 232 -4.89 5.01 -21.44
C ARG A 232 -5.16 5.06 -19.93
N PRO A 233 -5.94 6.04 -19.43
CA PRO A 233 -6.64 7.08 -20.21
C PRO A 233 -5.77 8.24 -20.70
N PHE A 234 -4.49 8.28 -20.34
CA PHE A 234 -3.57 9.34 -20.77
C PHE A 234 -3.08 9.11 -22.21
N ASP A 235 -2.74 10.20 -22.89
CA ASP A 235 -2.15 10.15 -24.23
C ASP A 235 -0.69 9.70 -24.21
N GLU A 236 0.02 9.95 -23.11
CA GLU A 236 1.42 9.59 -22.92
C GLU A 236 1.76 9.37 -21.44
N ILE A 237 2.95 8.83 -21.17
CA ILE A 237 3.52 8.79 -19.82
C ILE A 237 4.03 10.19 -19.50
N TYR A 238 3.30 10.91 -18.66
CA TYR A 238 3.44 12.35 -18.45
C TYR A 238 4.25 12.73 -17.20
N ARG A 239 4.81 11.76 -16.46
CA ARG A 239 5.44 11.97 -15.14
C ARG A 239 6.72 11.17 -14.92
#